data_AF-A0A3M1CD48-F1
#
_entry.id   AF-A0A3M1CD48-F1
#
_cell.length_a   1.000
_cell.length_b   1.000
_cell.length_c   1.000
_cell.angle_alpha   90.00
_cell.angle_beta   90.00
_cell.angle_gamma   90.00
#
_symmetry.space_group_name_H-M   'P 1'
#
loop_
_entity.id
_entity.type
_entity.pdbx_description
1 polymer ?
#
loop_
_entity_poly.entity_id
_entity_poly.type
_entity_poly.pdbx_seq_one_letter_code
_entity_poly.pdbx_strand_id
1 'polypeptide(L)'
;LTALKTATGWNTEAWKRPQTISGDDDICESCKRRPAMETPQEDNIPLCRQCRDDRALGRSLVKRDFVVTSLQQDLRYPLPTGSIDLTARITEAERSAHLVLNMTDHIPERNDVPCVTLPRNTCVPLKDNDSVQEFEDIAAQADGAPYLAYLKMDIDNLGFIFSHGLKAGGVNISRLSTLSRLVDYFFAGYLRSLLEKEFPATYTVFSGGDDLFLIGPWNSVFDLALRIRQDFRRFTCDNPAWGLSAGIALSKPKTPLTHGRAAVEQRLAAAKEVPGKDRVTSLGVTLPWPEFEQALTQAKQLAAWTEQGIIGASQLRRLYHYGQILQRFQQTGNTGLLTVIPQMIYDFTRNWQDKSEDQRRAKQWAHAFTNPEHPQIHLLGFMTQYAIYKNRKG
;
A
#
# COMPACT_ATOMS: atom_id res chain seq x y z
N LEU A 1 -35.20 -17.51 -8.32
CA LEU A 1 -35.25 -18.64 -7.36
C LEU A 1 -36.16 -19.80 -7.82
N THR A 2 -37.11 -19.57 -8.74
CA THR A 2 -37.99 -20.59 -9.35
C THR A 2 -37.28 -21.66 -10.19
N ALA A 3 -36.01 -21.48 -10.55
CA ALA A 3 -35.25 -22.43 -11.38
C ALA A 3 -34.52 -23.55 -10.60
N LEU A 4 -34.44 -23.47 -9.26
CA LEU A 4 -33.56 -24.33 -8.46
C LEU A 4 -34.28 -25.46 -7.69
N LYS A 5 -35.62 -25.49 -7.71
CA LYS A 5 -36.44 -26.44 -6.95
C LYS A 5 -37.47 -27.10 -7.87
N THR A 6 -37.50 -28.42 -7.91
CA THR A 6 -38.55 -29.21 -8.58
C THR A 6 -39.62 -29.62 -7.57
N ALA A 7 -40.73 -30.18 -8.05
CA ALA A 7 -41.82 -30.69 -7.21
C ALA A 7 -41.36 -31.78 -6.21
N THR A 8 -40.23 -32.44 -6.46
CA THR A 8 -39.71 -33.56 -5.68
C THR A 8 -38.42 -33.25 -4.91
N GLY A 9 -37.89 -32.03 -4.98
CA GLY A 9 -36.68 -31.66 -4.26
C GLY A 9 -35.85 -30.56 -4.94
N TRP A 10 -34.55 -30.53 -4.64
CA TRP A 10 -33.61 -29.63 -5.32
C TRP A 10 -33.27 -30.16 -6.71
N ASN A 11 -33.26 -29.29 -7.73
CA ASN A 11 -32.82 -29.67 -9.07
C ASN A 11 -31.28 -29.67 -9.13
N THR A 12 -30.63 -30.74 -8.64
CA THR A 12 -29.16 -30.85 -8.54
C THR A 12 -28.43 -30.64 -9.87
N GLU A 13 -29.06 -30.96 -11.01
CA GLU A 13 -28.46 -30.71 -12.33
C GLU A 13 -28.39 -29.21 -12.67
N ALA A 14 -29.34 -28.39 -12.19
CA ALA A 14 -29.26 -26.94 -12.31
C ALA A 14 -28.14 -26.31 -11.45
N TRP A 15 -27.55 -27.08 -10.52
CA TRP A 15 -26.39 -26.66 -9.73
C TRP A 15 -25.06 -27.03 -10.40
N LYS A 16 -25.07 -27.96 -11.36
CA LYS A 16 -23.88 -28.32 -12.12
C LYS A 16 -23.59 -27.20 -13.14
N ARG A 17 -22.34 -26.74 -13.17
CA ARG A 17 -21.92 -25.82 -14.22
C ARG A 17 -21.80 -26.60 -15.54
N PRO A 18 -22.23 -26.03 -16.67
CA PRO A 18 -22.26 -26.72 -17.97
C PRO A 18 -20.86 -27.06 -18.53
N GLN A 19 -19.78 -26.58 -17.91
CA GLN A 19 -18.40 -26.78 -18.38
C GLN A 19 -17.65 -27.70 -17.42
N THR A 20 -17.15 -28.80 -17.96
CA THR A 20 -16.29 -29.76 -17.28
C THR A 20 -14.84 -29.29 -17.37
N ILE A 21 -14.17 -29.16 -16.24
CA ILE A 21 -12.73 -28.87 -16.18
C ILE A 21 -12.02 -30.22 -16.30
N SER A 22 -11.37 -30.49 -17.43
CA SER A 22 -10.68 -31.76 -17.69
C SER A 22 -9.27 -31.82 -17.10
N GLY A 23 -8.62 -30.67 -16.93
CA GLY A 23 -7.31 -30.54 -16.29
C GLY A 23 -7.02 -29.12 -15.77
N ASP A 24 -5.88 -28.92 -15.11
CA ASP A 24 -5.46 -27.62 -14.54
C ASP A 24 -5.30 -26.53 -15.62
N ASP A 25 -4.97 -26.93 -16.86
CA ASP A 25 -4.82 -26.03 -18.02
C ASP A 25 -6.16 -25.45 -18.51
N ASP A 26 -7.29 -26.05 -18.11
CA ASP A 26 -8.63 -25.56 -18.42
C ASP A 26 -9.13 -24.53 -17.41
N ILE A 27 -8.34 -24.21 -16.37
CA ILE A 27 -8.73 -23.29 -15.30
C ILE A 27 -8.18 -21.88 -15.58
N CYS A 28 -9.02 -20.87 -15.42
CA CYS A 28 -8.63 -19.46 -15.50
C CYS A 28 -7.44 -19.16 -14.60
N GLU A 29 -6.37 -18.64 -15.20
CA GLU A 29 -5.11 -18.37 -14.50
C GLU A 29 -5.26 -17.31 -13.41
N SER A 30 -6.12 -16.31 -13.61
CA SER A 30 -6.33 -15.22 -12.65
C SER A 30 -7.10 -15.66 -11.40
N CYS A 31 -8.33 -16.16 -11.56
CA CYS A 31 -9.19 -16.48 -10.41
C CYS A 31 -9.03 -17.88 -9.85
N LYS A 32 -8.37 -18.79 -10.60
CA LYS A 32 -8.21 -20.21 -10.26
C LYS A 32 -9.52 -20.93 -9.87
N ARG A 33 -10.68 -20.45 -10.36
CA ARG A 33 -12.02 -20.89 -9.94
C ARG A 33 -12.98 -21.23 -11.08
N ARG A 34 -12.78 -20.63 -12.26
CA ARG A 34 -13.69 -20.75 -13.41
C ARG A 34 -12.91 -21.30 -14.59
N PRO A 35 -13.55 -22.01 -15.52
CA PRO A 35 -12.89 -22.49 -16.72
C PRO A 35 -12.38 -21.31 -17.55
N ALA A 36 -11.20 -21.47 -18.14
CA ALA A 36 -10.66 -20.59 -19.15
C ALA A 36 -11.50 -20.68 -20.43
N MET A 37 -11.50 -19.62 -21.23
CA MET A 37 -12.14 -19.66 -22.55
C MET A 37 -11.21 -20.36 -23.56
N GLU A 38 -11.81 -21.08 -24.51
CA GLU A 38 -11.10 -21.90 -25.51
C GLU A 38 -10.19 -21.08 -26.46
N THR A 39 -10.40 -19.78 -26.58
CA THR A 39 -9.55 -18.87 -27.37
C THR A 39 -8.74 -17.95 -26.45
N PRO A 40 -7.44 -18.25 -26.24
CA PRO A 40 -6.52 -17.28 -25.65
C PRO A 40 -6.40 -16.08 -26.60
N GLN A 41 -6.68 -14.87 -26.14
CA GLN A 41 -6.39 -13.64 -26.87
C GLN A 41 -5.81 -12.58 -25.93
N GLU A 42 -4.83 -11.85 -26.46
CA GLU A 42 -3.85 -10.96 -25.79
C GLU A 42 -3.06 -11.62 -24.65
N ASP A 43 -1.72 -11.58 -24.78
CA ASP A 43 -0.73 -12.14 -23.84
C ASP A 43 -0.73 -13.67 -23.64
N ASN A 44 -1.58 -14.41 -24.37
CA ASN A 44 -1.67 -15.87 -24.32
C ASN A 44 -2.04 -16.45 -22.93
N ILE A 45 -2.65 -15.62 -22.06
CA ILE A 45 -3.05 -15.98 -20.70
C ILE A 45 -4.48 -16.56 -20.72
N PRO A 46 -4.72 -17.80 -20.27
CA PRO A 46 -6.04 -18.41 -20.25
C PRO A 46 -6.91 -17.77 -19.15
N LEU A 47 -7.87 -16.93 -19.55
CA LEU A 47 -8.79 -16.24 -18.63
C LEU A 47 -10.24 -16.72 -18.82
N CYS A 48 -11.02 -16.72 -17.73
CA CYS A 48 -12.47 -16.86 -17.83
C CYS A 48 -13.11 -15.52 -18.25
N ARG A 49 -14.35 -15.58 -18.76
CA ARG A 49 -15.13 -14.39 -19.17
C ARG A 49 -15.10 -13.27 -18.13
N GLN A 50 -15.40 -13.57 -16.87
CA GLN A 50 -15.43 -12.55 -15.82
C GLN A 50 -14.07 -11.87 -15.64
N CYS A 51 -12.98 -12.63 -15.51
CA CYS A 51 -11.66 -12.04 -15.30
C CYS A 51 -11.20 -11.20 -16.50
N ARG A 52 -11.59 -11.60 -17.71
CA ARG A 52 -11.37 -10.79 -18.92
C ARG A 52 -12.17 -9.48 -18.85
N ASP A 53 -13.45 -9.57 -18.52
CA ASP A 53 -14.33 -8.40 -18.44
C ASP A 53 -13.86 -7.44 -17.32
N ASP A 54 -13.41 -7.97 -16.17
CA ASP A 54 -12.79 -7.20 -15.07
C ASP A 54 -11.47 -6.54 -15.52
N ARG A 55 -10.61 -7.24 -16.28
CA ARG A 55 -9.36 -6.68 -16.82
C ARG A 55 -9.63 -5.54 -17.80
N ALA A 56 -10.61 -5.71 -18.69
CA ALA A 56 -11.03 -4.68 -19.64
C ALA A 56 -11.64 -3.46 -18.92
N LEU A 57 -12.48 -3.69 -17.91
CA LEU A 57 -13.05 -2.65 -17.06
C LEU A 57 -11.94 -1.87 -16.34
N GLY A 58 -10.98 -2.56 -15.73
CA GLY A 58 -9.83 -1.94 -15.05
C GLY A 58 -8.99 -1.04 -15.95
N ARG A 59 -8.69 -1.50 -17.18
CA ARG A 59 -7.99 -0.68 -18.19
C ARG A 59 -8.79 0.59 -18.57
N SER A 60 -10.11 0.51 -18.57
CA SER A 60 -10.98 1.65 -18.88
C SER A 60 -11.08 2.61 -17.69
N LEU A 61 -11.24 2.12 -16.46
CA LEU A 61 -11.42 2.94 -15.24
C LEU A 61 -10.34 4.00 -15.05
N VAL A 62 -9.10 3.71 -15.43
CA VAL A 62 -7.96 4.62 -15.29
C VAL A 62 -8.04 5.83 -16.23
N LYS A 63 -8.77 5.71 -17.34
CA LYS A 63 -8.84 6.71 -18.42
C LYS A 63 -10.17 7.47 -18.47
N ARG A 64 -11.02 7.28 -17.47
CA ARG A 64 -12.43 7.72 -17.50
C ARG A 64 -12.75 8.49 -16.23
N ASP A 65 -13.48 9.57 -16.41
CA ASP A 65 -13.82 10.50 -15.35
C ASP A 65 -15.20 10.22 -14.76
N PHE A 66 -16.08 9.56 -15.53
CA PHE A 66 -17.48 9.38 -15.18
C PHE A 66 -17.91 7.92 -15.25
N VAL A 67 -18.76 7.53 -14.29
CA VAL A 67 -19.54 6.29 -14.32
C VAL A 67 -20.98 6.65 -14.61
N VAL A 68 -21.52 6.15 -15.71
CA VAL A 68 -22.91 6.33 -16.11
C VAL A 68 -23.70 5.12 -15.61
N THR A 69 -24.84 5.35 -14.99
CA THR A 69 -25.68 4.28 -14.45
C THR A 69 -27.07 4.27 -15.09
N SER A 70 -27.57 3.08 -15.36
CA SER A 70 -28.91 2.82 -15.85
C SER A 70 -29.59 1.77 -14.98
N LEU A 71 -30.89 1.95 -14.69
CA LEU A 71 -31.71 0.92 -14.06
C LEU A 71 -32.09 -0.21 -15.04
N GLN A 72 -31.84 -0.02 -16.34
CA GLN A 72 -32.05 -1.03 -17.38
C GLN A 72 -30.75 -1.80 -17.65
N GLN A 73 -30.84 -2.89 -18.41
CA GLN A 73 -29.71 -3.74 -18.83
C GLN A 73 -29.24 -3.35 -20.24
N ASP A 74 -28.98 -2.07 -20.46
CA ASP A 74 -28.73 -1.44 -21.76
C ASP A 74 -27.31 -0.88 -21.91
N LEU A 75 -26.55 -0.78 -20.82
CA LEU A 75 -25.15 -0.34 -20.82
C LEU A 75 -24.16 -1.51 -20.87
N ARG A 76 -22.90 -1.19 -21.13
CA ARG A 76 -21.82 -2.15 -21.40
C ARG A 76 -21.58 -3.16 -20.27
N TYR A 77 -21.67 -2.73 -19.01
CA TYR A 77 -21.35 -3.56 -17.85
C TYR A 77 -22.60 -3.84 -17.00
N PRO A 78 -23.09 -5.08 -16.96
CA PRO A 78 -24.30 -5.42 -16.21
C PRO A 78 -24.04 -5.45 -14.69
N LEU A 79 -24.99 -4.94 -13.92
CA LEU A 79 -25.09 -5.04 -12.46
C LEU A 79 -26.34 -5.83 -12.05
N PRO A 80 -26.47 -6.28 -10.79
CA PRO A 80 -27.64 -7.02 -10.33
C PRO A 80 -28.98 -6.28 -10.52
N THR A 81 -28.98 -4.95 -10.46
CA THR A 81 -30.19 -4.10 -10.49
C THR A 81 -30.17 -3.07 -11.62
N GLY A 82 -29.34 -3.25 -12.64
CA GLY A 82 -29.16 -2.29 -13.72
C GLY A 82 -27.89 -2.54 -14.50
N SER A 83 -27.34 -1.50 -15.13
CA SER A 83 -26.07 -1.58 -15.86
C SER A 83 -25.31 -0.26 -15.73
N ILE A 84 -24.00 -0.31 -16.01
CA ILE A 84 -23.12 0.85 -15.98
C ILE A 84 -22.29 0.94 -17.26
N ASP A 85 -21.84 2.15 -17.57
CA ASP A 85 -20.77 2.39 -18.53
C ASP A 85 -19.75 3.39 -17.97
N LEU A 86 -18.57 3.43 -18.59
CA LEU A 86 -17.48 4.33 -18.23
C LEU A 86 -17.21 5.30 -19.37
N THR A 87 -17.33 6.60 -19.10
CA THR A 87 -17.16 7.64 -20.11
C THR A 87 -16.16 8.70 -19.66
N ALA A 88 -15.53 9.35 -20.65
CA ALA A 88 -14.60 10.45 -20.40
C ALA A 88 -15.31 11.81 -20.41
N ARG A 89 -16.50 11.90 -21.01
CA ARG A 89 -17.28 13.13 -21.10
C ARG A 89 -18.76 12.79 -21.08
N ILE A 90 -19.56 13.68 -20.50
CA ILE A 90 -21.01 13.51 -20.48
C ILE A 90 -21.55 13.86 -21.88
N THR A 91 -22.04 12.88 -22.64
CA THR A 91 -22.52 13.06 -24.02
C THR A 91 -24.06 13.09 -24.11
N GLU A 92 -24.61 13.57 -25.24
CA GLU A 92 -26.07 13.64 -25.47
C GLU A 92 -26.76 12.27 -25.44
N ALA A 93 -26.04 11.21 -25.84
CA ALA A 93 -26.50 9.82 -25.77
C ALA A 93 -26.67 9.32 -24.32
N GLU A 94 -26.02 9.97 -23.36
CA GLU A 94 -26.07 9.63 -21.93
C GLU A 94 -27.20 10.37 -21.20
N ARG A 95 -28.05 11.13 -21.90
CA ARG A 95 -29.27 11.74 -21.34
C ARG A 95 -30.32 10.72 -20.88
N SER A 96 -30.20 9.45 -21.28
CA SER A 96 -30.99 8.33 -20.75
C SER A 96 -30.45 7.77 -19.42
N ALA A 97 -29.30 8.24 -18.96
CA ALA A 97 -28.72 7.81 -17.69
C ALA A 97 -29.58 8.26 -16.52
N HIS A 98 -29.72 7.38 -15.54
CA HIS A 98 -30.48 7.67 -14.32
C HIS A 98 -29.62 8.48 -13.32
N LEU A 99 -28.31 8.24 -13.31
CA LEU A 99 -27.34 8.94 -12.45
C LEU A 99 -25.94 8.84 -13.07
N VAL A 100 -25.21 9.95 -13.03
CA VAL A 100 -23.79 10.03 -13.39
C VAL A 100 -22.95 10.26 -12.14
N LEU A 101 -21.96 9.41 -11.92
CA LEU A 101 -20.97 9.58 -10.85
C LEU A 101 -19.70 10.18 -11.45
N ASN A 102 -19.30 11.35 -10.96
CA ASN A 102 -18.04 11.97 -11.33
C ASN A 102 -16.96 11.58 -10.32
N MET A 103 -15.91 10.93 -10.80
CA MET A 103 -14.80 10.42 -9.98
C MET A 103 -13.65 11.44 -9.81
N THR A 104 -13.75 12.59 -10.46
CA THR A 104 -12.76 13.66 -10.40
C THR A 104 -13.08 14.68 -9.31
N ASP A 105 -12.13 15.57 -9.06
CA ASP A 105 -12.27 16.76 -8.22
C ASP A 105 -12.87 17.97 -8.98
N HIS A 106 -13.10 17.85 -10.29
CA HIS A 106 -13.65 18.91 -11.12
C HIS A 106 -15.17 18.88 -11.10
N ILE A 107 -15.82 20.03 -10.90
CA ILE A 107 -17.29 20.12 -10.99
C ILE A 107 -17.64 20.21 -12.49
N PRO A 108 -18.45 19.29 -13.04
CA PRO A 108 -18.85 19.37 -14.44
C PRO A 108 -19.72 20.61 -14.67
N GLU A 109 -19.71 21.12 -15.90
CA GLU A 109 -20.66 22.14 -16.30
C GLU A 109 -22.10 21.65 -16.09
N ARG A 110 -23.01 22.60 -15.82
CA ARG A 110 -24.40 22.30 -15.54
C ARG A 110 -25.00 21.49 -16.70
N ASN A 111 -25.52 20.32 -16.39
CA ASN A 111 -26.15 19.41 -17.34
C ASN A 111 -27.56 19.01 -16.85
N ASP A 112 -28.37 18.47 -17.78
CA ASP A 112 -29.75 18.04 -17.49
C ASP A 112 -29.82 16.65 -16.82
N VAL A 113 -28.67 16.04 -16.55
CA VAL A 113 -28.56 14.69 -16.00
C VAL A 113 -28.16 14.77 -14.52
N PRO A 114 -28.83 14.05 -13.61
CA PRO A 114 -28.41 13.99 -12.21
C PRO A 114 -26.95 13.53 -12.11
N CYS A 115 -26.10 14.41 -11.60
CA CYS A 115 -24.67 14.15 -11.44
C CYS A 115 -24.25 14.32 -9.97
N VAL A 116 -23.51 13.33 -9.45
CA VAL A 116 -22.95 13.37 -8.10
C VAL A 116 -21.43 13.24 -8.20
N THR A 117 -20.72 14.22 -7.64
CA THR A 117 -19.25 14.19 -7.55
C THR A 117 -18.82 13.40 -6.32
N LEU A 118 -18.14 12.29 -6.56
CA LEU A 118 -17.51 11.42 -5.57
C LEU A 118 -16.05 11.22 -6.00
N PRO A 119 -15.12 12.11 -5.58
CA PRO A 119 -13.72 11.97 -5.94
C PRO A 119 -13.23 10.58 -5.57
N ARG A 120 -12.48 9.94 -6.47
CA ARG A 120 -11.82 8.66 -6.23
C ARG A 120 -10.36 8.78 -6.59
N ASN A 121 -9.52 8.18 -5.75
CA ASN A 121 -8.12 8.05 -6.06
C ASN A 121 -7.93 6.88 -7.03
N THR A 122 -7.85 7.21 -8.32
CA THR A 122 -7.60 6.27 -9.42
C THR A 122 -6.14 6.30 -9.89
N CYS A 123 -5.23 6.88 -9.08
CA CYS A 123 -3.83 7.04 -9.46
C CYS A 123 -3.17 5.66 -9.64
N VAL A 124 -2.68 5.42 -10.85
CA VAL A 124 -1.85 4.27 -11.21
C VAL A 124 -0.73 4.73 -12.15
N PRO A 125 0.45 4.09 -12.10
CA PRO A 125 1.55 4.43 -12.98
C PRO A 125 1.25 3.98 -14.42
N LEU A 126 1.54 4.86 -15.38
CA LEU A 126 1.32 4.64 -16.80
C LEU A 126 2.66 4.53 -17.55
N LYS A 127 2.66 3.76 -18.63
CA LYS A 127 3.73 3.72 -19.65
C LYS A 127 3.54 4.85 -20.65
N ASP A 128 4.54 5.10 -21.49
CA ASP A 128 4.51 6.14 -22.55
C ASP A 128 3.34 5.99 -23.53
N ASN A 129 2.77 4.78 -23.66
CA ASN A 129 1.61 4.49 -24.51
C ASN A 129 0.27 4.53 -23.75
N ASP A 130 0.22 5.17 -22.57
CA ASP A 130 -0.93 5.23 -21.66
C ASP A 130 -1.45 3.86 -21.18
N SER A 131 -0.66 2.79 -21.28
CA SER A 131 -1.01 1.51 -20.65
C SER A 131 -0.54 1.49 -19.19
N VAL A 132 -1.28 0.80 -18.32
CA VAL A 132 -0.91 0.67 -16.91
C VAL A 132 0.39 -0.13 -16.80
N GLN A 133 1.31 0.34 -15.96
CA GLN A 133 2.55 -0.38 -15.68
C GLN A 133 2.30 -1.68 -14.92
N GLU A 134 3.05 -2.72 -15.27
CA GLU A 134 3.03 -3.99 -14.54
C GLU A 134 3.88 -3.88 -13.27
N PHE A 135 3.71 -4.82 -12.35
CA PHE A 135 4.44 -4.82 -11.08
C PHE A 135 5.95 -4.88 -11.24
N GLU A 136 6.46 -5.57 -12.26
CA GLU A 136 7.85 -5.57 -12.64
C GLU A 136 8.35 -4.17 -13.06
N ASP A 137 7.56 -3.43 -13.84
CA ASP A 137 7.90 -2.08 -14.31
C ASP A 137 7.98 -1.09 -13.13
N ILE A 138 7.03 -1.22 -12.19
CA ILE A 138 7.00 -0.41 -10.96
C ILE A 138 8.21 -0.75 -10.08
N ALA A 139 8.50 -2.03 -9.88
CA ALA A 139 9.62 -2.47 -9.06
C ALA A 139 10.97 -2.06 -9.65
N ALA A 140 11.10 -1.99 -10.98
CA ALA A 140 12.32 -1.57 -11.66
C ALA A 140 12.66 -0.08 -11.45
N GLN A 141 11.69 0.75 -11.08
CA GLN A 141 11.91 2.15 -10.71
C GLN A 141 12.40 2.33 -9.27
N ALA A 142 12.52 1.24 -8.50
CA ALA A 142 13.08 1.32 -7.17
C ALA A 142 14.57 1.65 -7.23
N ASP A 143 14.98 2.63 -6.43
CA ASP A 143 16.39 2.92 -6.23
C ASP A 143 16.93 1.97 -5.15
N GLY A 144 17.65 0.95 -5.63
CA GLY A 144 18.15 -0.20 -4.88
C GLY A 144 17.58 -1.52 -5.41
N ALA A 145 17.24 -2.43 -4.52
CA ALA A 145 16.65 -3.72 -4.88
C ALA A 145 15.33 -3.50 -5.66
N PRO A 146 15.08 -4.22 -6.76
CA PRO A 146 13.86 -4.06 -7.56
C PRO A 146 12.67 -4.76 -6.87
N TYR A 147 12.24 -4.20 -5.74
CA TYR A 147 11.14 -4.67 -4.90
C TYR A 147 9.97 -3.69 -4.93
N LEU A 148 8.78 -4.27 -4.75
CA LEU A 148 7.59 -3.51 -4.41
C LEU A 148 7.50 -3.35 -2.90
N ALA A 149 6.93 -2.23 -2.46
CA ALA A 149 6.34 -2.11 -1.15
C ALA A 149 4.83 -1.97 -1.23
N TYR A 150 4.15 -2.71 -0.37
CA TYR A 150 2.74 -2.65 -0.07
C TYR A 150 2.56 -1.78 1.17
N LEU A 151 1.82 -0.68 1.06
CA LEU A 151 1.51 0.23 2.15
C LEU A 151 0.03 0.16 2.45
N LYS A 152 -0.33 -0.19 3.68
CA LYS A 152 -1.70 -0.05 4.18
C LYS A 152 -1.70 0.90 5.37
N MET A 153 -2.58 1.88 5.37
CA MET A 153 -2.76 2.83 6.49
C MET A 153 -4.23 2.93 6.85
N ASP A 154 -4.50 3.22 8.11
CA ASP A 154 -5.87 3.29 8.65
C ASP A 154 -5.92 4.21 9.88
N ILE A 155 -6.96 5.04 9.95
CA ILE A 155 -7.14 6.01 11.03
C ILE A 155 -7.43 5.32 12.37
N ASP A 156 -6.68 5.69 13.39
CA ASP A 156 -6.86 5.14 14.71
C ASP A 156 -8.12 5.67 15.40
N ASN A 157 -8.89 4.74 15.96
CA ASN A 157 -10.03 5.04 16.84
C ASN A 157 -11.13 5.86 16.17
N LEU A 158 -11.30 5.77 14.85
CA LEU A 158 -12.25 6.58 14.10
C LEU A 158 -13.69 6.50 14.65
N GLY A 159 -14.16 5.29 14.97
CA GLY A 159 -15.48 5.11 15.57
C GLY A 159 -15.65 5.84 16.92
N PHE A 160 -14.59 5.91 17.73
CA PHE A 160 -14.59 6.70 18.97
C PHE A 160 -14.62 8.20 18.67
N ILE A 161 -13.85 8.67 17.69
CA ILE A 161 -13.84 10.07 17.28
C ILE A 161 -15.22 10.51 16.78
N PHE A 162 -15.88 9.69 15.95
CA PHE A 162 -17.21 9.98 15.43
C PHE A 162 -18.29 10.00 16.52
N SER A 163 -18.19 9.11 17.51
CA SER A 163 -19.20 8.99 18.58
C SER A 163 -18.98 9.95 19.76
N HIS A 164 -17.73 10.29 20.07
CA HIS A 164 -17.35 11.03 21.29
C HIS A 164 -16.62 12.34 21.02
N GLY A 165 -15.94 12.49 19.88
CA GLY A 165 -15.11 13.66 19.56
C GLY A 165 -15.90 14.95 19.30
N LEU A 166 -17.19 14.86 18.98
CA LEU A 166 -18.04 16.01 18.67
C LEU A 166 -18.93 16.45 19.84
N LYS A 167 -18.84 15.81 21.02
CA LYS A 167 -19.75 16.05 22.15
C LYS A 167 -19.74 17.50 22.68
N ALA A 168 -18.59 18.18 22.66
CA ALA A 168 -18.46 19.56 23.11
C ALA A 168 -19.35 20.56 22.34
N GLY A 169 -19.72 20.24 21.09
CA GLY A 169 -20.63 21.04 20.27
C GLY A 169 -21.96 20.35 19.91
N GLY A 170 -22.25 19.21 20.55
CA GLY A 170 -23.36 18.32 20.23
C GLY A 170 -23.10 17.42 19.02
N VAL A 171 -23.49 16.15 19.12
CA VAL A 171 -23.48 15.22 17.98
C VAL A 171 -24.77 15.47 17.17
N ASN A 172 -24.64 16.00 15.97
CA ASN A 172 -25.75 16.15 15.03
C ASN A 172 -25.34 15.66 13.64
N ILE A 173 -26.34 15.37 12.80
CA ILE A 173 -26.11 14.80 11.47
C ILE A 173 -25.23 15.70 10.60
N SER A 174 -25.39 17.02 10.69
CA SER A 174 -24.60 17.98 9.91
C SER A 174 -23.11 17.90 10.27
N ARG A 175 -22.75 17.87 11.56
CA ARG A 175 -21.37 17.75 12.03
C ARG A 175 -20.76 16.40 11.64
N LEU A 176 -21.53 15.32 11.80
CA LEU A 176 -21.11 13.96 11.44
C LEU A 176 -20.83 13.85 9.94
N SER A 177 -21.75 14.32 9.10
CA SER A 177 -21.63 14.30 7.64
C SER A 177 -20.47 15.18 7.16
N THR A 178 -20.25 16.35 7.78
CA THR A 178 -19.08 17.19 7.47
C THR A 178 -17.78 16.48 7.80
N LEU A 179 -17.66 15.89 8.99
CA LEU A 179 -16.44 15.16 9.36
C LEU A 179 -16.18 13.98 8.41
N SER A 180 -17.20 13.17 8.13
CA SER A 180 -17.11 12.04 7.20
C SER A 180 -16.62 12.48 5.81
N ARG A 181 -17.15 13.60 5.31
CA ARG A 181 -16.82 14.10 3.98
C ARG A 181 -15.42 14.72 3.92
N LEU A 182 -14.99 15.40 4.98
CA LEU A 182 -13.61 15.93 5.06
C LEU A 182 -12.59 14.79 5.10
N VAL A 183 -12.85 13.74 5.88
CA VAL A 183 -11.99 12.55 5.93
C VAL A 183 -11.94 11.87 4.56
N ASP A 184 -13.09 11.63 3.91
CA ASP A 184 -13.11 11.06 2.56
C ASP A 184 -12.36 11.95 1.54
N TYR A 185 -12.48 13.27 1.62
CA TYR A 185 -11.72 14.19 0.75
C TYR A 185 -10.21 14.10 0.96
N PHE A 186 -9.73 13.83 2.18
CA PHE A 186 -8.32 13.58 2.41
C PHE A 186 -7.85 12.33 1.66
N PHE A 187 -8.52 11.19 1.86
CA PHE A 187 -8.08 9.91 1.31
C PHE A 187 -8.38 9.75 -0.19
N ALA A 188 -9.48 10.31 -0.68
CA ALA A 188 -9.90 10.13 -2.07
C ALA A 188 -9.45 11.28 -2.99
N GLY A 189 -9.46 12.52 -2.49
CA GLY A 189 -9.10 13.72 -3.27
C GLY A 189 -7.65 14.14 -3.08
N TYR A 190 -7.27 14.53 -1.87
CA TYR A 190 -5.92 15.05 -1.57
C TYR A 190 -4.83 14.04 -1.91
N LEU A 191 -4.97 12.77 -1.48
CA LEU A 191 -3.97 11.74 -1.76
C LEU A 191 -3.75 11.52 -3.24
N ARG A 192 -4.80 11.57 -4.08
CA ARG A 192 -4.63 11.47 -5.53
C ARG A 192 -3.66 12.55 -6.05
N SER A 193 -3.86 13.80 -5.64
CA SER A 193 -3.00 14.91 -6.05
C SER A 193 -1.56 14.76 -5.54
N LEU A 194 -1.38 14.26 -4.31
CA LEU A 194 -0.06 13.97 -3.75
C LEU A 194 0.67 12.90 -4.56
N LEU A 195 -0.01 11.80 -4.90
CA LEU A 195 0.57 10.71 -5.67
C LEU A 195 0.96 11.16 -7.08
N GLU A 196 0.07 11.86 -7.79
CA GLU A 196 0.33 12.34 -9.15
C GLU A 196 1.53 13.31 -9.23
N LYS A 197 1.70 14.17 -8.22
CA LYS A 197 2.75 15.21 -8.22
C LYS A 197 4.09 14.71 -7.71
N GLU A 198 4.10 13.86 -6.69
CA GLU A 198 5.32 13.53 -5.94
C GLU A 198 5.67 12.04 -5.94
N PHE A 199 4.69 11.16 -6.15
CA PHE A 199 4.89 9.70 -6.12
C PHE A 199 4.21 8.99 -7.31
N PRO A 200 4.45 9.41 -8.57
CA PRO A 200 3.68 8.96 -9.74
C PRO A 200 3.85 7.47 -10.06
N ALA A 201 4.90 6.83 -9.53
CA ALA A 201 5.13 5.39 -9.64
C ALA A 201 4.24 4.55 -8.69
N THR A 202 3.25 5.16 -8.00
CA THR A 202 2.41 4.49 -7.01
C THR A 202 1.10 4.02 -7.63
N TYR A 203 0.81 2.73 -7.46
CA TYR A 203 -0.45 2.10 -7.82
C TYR A 203 -1.41 2.13 -6.63
N THR A 204 -2.57 2.76 -6.81
CA THR A 204 -3.65 2.76 -5.81
C THR A 204 -4.55 1.54 -5.99
N VAL A 205 -4.57 0.63 -5.01
CA VAL A 205 -5.51 -0.50 -4.99
C VAL A 205 -6.87 -0.04 -4.47
N PHE A 206 -6.87 0.70 -3.35
CA PHE A 206 -8.02 1.45 -2.88
C PHE A 206 -7.56 2.60 -1.97
N SER A 207 -8.36 3.66 -1.89
CA SER A 207 -8.19 4.77 -0.96
C SER A 207 -9.51 5.50 -0.82
N GLY A 208 -10.12 5.48 0.36
CA GLY A 208 -11.42 6.11 0.59
C GLY A 208 -11.94 5.84 1.99
N GLY A 209 -12.78 6.75 2.49
CA GLY A 209 -13.15 6.73 3.90
C GLY A 209 -11.91 6.90 4.78
N ASP A 210 -11.51 5.83 5.47
CA ASP A 210 -10.51 5.85 6.53
C ASP A 210 -9.28 4.96 6.32
N ASP A 211 -9.27 4.15 5.26
CA ASP A 211 -8.15 3.29 4.93
C ASP A 211 -7.63 3.49 3.49
N LEU A 212 -6.36 3.15 3.29
CA LEU A 212 -5.71 3.15 1.99
C LEU A 212 -4.87 1.89 1.82
N PHE A 213 -4.74 1.44 0.58
CA PHE A 213 -3.84 0.38 0.16
C PHE A 213 -3.15 0.75 -1.15
N LEU A 214 -1.84 0.99 -1.05
CA LEU A 214 -0.99 1.44 -2.14
C LEU A 214 0.15 0.45 -2.39
N ILE A 215 0.62 0.40 -3.63
CA ILE A 215 1.75 -0.42 -4.07
C ILE A 215 2.69 0.49 -4.85
N GLY A 216 3.99 0.46 -4.57
CA GLY A 216 4.96 1.28 -5.31
C GLY A 216 6.40 0.80 -5.15
N PRO A 217 7.37 1.53 -5.73
CA PRO A 217 8.79 1.25 -5.54
C PRO A 217 9.14 1.30 -4.06
N TRP A 218 9.82 0.27 -3.55
CA TRP A 218 9.90 0.07 -2.10
C TRP A 218 10.50 1.26 -1.35
N ASN A 219 11.55 1.91 -1.89
CA ASN A 219 12.20 3.05 -1.25
C ASN A 219 11.27 4.27 -1.21
N SER A 220 10.56 4.55 -2.30
CA SER A 220 9.65 5.70 -2.41
C SER A 220 8.44 5.56 -1.49
N VAL A 221 7.97 4.34 -1.26
CA VAL A 221 6.83 4.07 -0.37
C VAL A 221 7.16 4.39 1.10
N PHE A 222 8.41 4.26 1.55
CA PHE A 222 8.78 4.66 2.92
C PHE A 222 8.66 6.18 3.10
N ASP A 223 9.10 6.94 2.10
CA ASP A 223 8.96 8.40 2.08
C ASP A 223 7.50 8.83 1.95
N LEU A 224 6.73 8.15 1.09
CA LEU A 224 5.30 8.38 0.94
C LEU A 224 4.55 8.17 2.26
N ALA A 225 4.83 7.08 2.99
CA ALA A 225 4.16 6.80 4.26
C ALA A 225 4.39 7.93 5.29
N LEU A 226 5.62 8.42 5.40
CA LEU A 226 5.96 9.54 6.26
C LEU A 226 5.25 10.83 5.82
N ARG A 227 5.25 11.10 4.50
CA ARG A 227 4.58 12.27 3.94
C ARG A 227 3.07 12.26 4.18
N ILE A 228 2.40 11.14 3.95
CA ILE A 228 0.96 10.97 4.25
C ILE A 228 0.69 11.24 5.73
N ARG A 229 1.52 10.69 6.64
CA ARG A 229 1.35 10.93 8.08
C ARG A 229 1.49 12.40 8.45
N GLN A 230 2.48 13.09 7.90
CA GLN A 230 2.73 14.52 8.15
C GLN A 230 1.56 15.37 7.64
N ASP A 231 1.06 15.09 6.43
CA ASP A 231 -0.08 15.81 5.88
C ASP A 231 -1.38 15.51 6.63
N PHE A 232 -1.59 14.28 7.09
CA PHE A 232 -2.72 13.91 7.94
C PHE A 232 -2.66 14.62 9.30
N ARG A 233 -1.45 14.78 9.87
CA ARG A 233 -1.24 15.56 11.10
C ARG A 233 -1.66 17.01 10.92
N ARG A 234 -1.29 17.62 9.80
CA ARG A 234 -1.64 19.00 9.45
C ARG A 234 -3.14 19.13 9.20
N PHE A 235 -3.72 18.19 8.47
CA PHE A 235 -5.15 18.12 8.18
C PHE A 235 -5.99 18.05 9.45
N THR A 236 -5.51 17.34 10.47
CA THR A 236 -6.16 17.19 11.79
C THR A 236 -5.75 18.26 12.80
N CYS A 237 -5.05 19.32 12.36
CA CYS A 237 -4.57 20.43 13.18
C CYS A 237 -3.72 19.99 14.37
N ASP A 238 -2.80 19.03 14.17
CA ASP A 238 -1.90 18.50 15.19
C ASP A 238 -2.62 17.91 16.42
N ASN A 239 -3.89 17.55 16.26
CA ASN A 239 -4.69 17.05 17.36
C ASN A 239 -4.26 15.61 17.72
N PRO A 240 -3.76 15.37 18.95
CA PRO A 240 -3.21 14.07 19.36
C PRO A 240 -4.26 12.96 19.46
N ALA A 241 -5.56 13.29 19.39
CA ALA A 241 -6.62 12.30 19.33
C ALA A 241 -6.66 11.54 17.98
N TRP A 242 -6.05 12.11 16.93
CA TRP A 242 -5.97 11.51 15.61
C TRP A 242 -4.64 10.78 15.44
N GLY A 243 -4.68 9.45 15.49
CA GLY A 243 -3.58 8.59 15.11
C GLY A 243 -3.77 8.06 13.69
N LEU A 244 -2.67 7.72 13.03
CA LEU A 244 -2.70 7.01 11.76
C LEU A 244 -1.70 5.86 11.84
N SER A 245 -2.21 4.63 11.84
CA SER A 245 -1.37 3.43 11.90
C SER A 245 -1.09 2.89 10.51
N ALA A 246 0.10 2.33 10.31
CA ALA A 246 0.56 1.87 9.01
C ALA A 246 1.29 0.52 9.07
N GLY A 247 1.19 -0.24 7.98
CA GLY A 247 2.03 -1.40 7.70
C GLY A 247 2.73 -1.24 6.36
N ILE A 248 4.03 -1.57 6.29
CA ILE A 248 4.80 -1.60 5.03
C ILE A 248 5.43 -2.98 4.83
N ALA A 249 4.98 -3.71 3.82
CA ALA A 249 5.52 -5.01 3.45
C ALA A 249 6.27 -4.95 2.13
N LEU A 250 7.48 -5.51 2.08
CA LEU A 250 8.28 -5.60 0.85
C LEU A 250 8.05 -6.95 0.18
N SER A 251 8.06 -6.96 -1.15
CA SER A 251 7.94 -8.18 -1.94
C SER A 251 8.68 -8.08 -3.26
N LYS A 252 9.04 -9.23 -3.83
CA LYS A 252 9.48 -9.28 -5.23
C LYS A 252 8.27 -9.11 -6.16
N PRO A 253 8.43 -8.49 -7.34
CA PRO A 253 7.31 -8.19 -8.24
C PRO A 253 6.52 -9.44 -8.69
N LYS A 254 7.20 -10.58 -8.87
CA LYS A 254 6.59 -11.87 -9.26
C LYS A 254 5.88 -12.60 -8.12
N THR A 255 5.88 -12.05 -6.91
CA THR A 255 5.22 -12.69 -5.79
C THR A 255 3.71 -12.45 -5.89
N PRO A 256 2.85 -13.46 -5.69
CA PRO A 256 1.41 -13.28 -5.75
C PRO A 256 0.91 -12.13 -4.87
N LEU A 257 0.01 -11.31 -5.41
CA LEU A 257 -0.60 -10.14 -4.72
C LEU A 257 -1.20 -10.52 -3.35
N THR A 258 -1.77 -11.72 -3.23
CA THR A 258 -2.37 -12.23 -2.00
C THR A 258 -1.37 -12.34 -0.86
N HIS A 259 -0.12 -12.72 -1.14
CA HIS A 259 0.95 -12.76 -0.14
C HIS A 259 1.35 -11.35 0.30
N GLY A 260 1.50 -10.41 -0.64
CA GLY A 260 1.78 -9.00 -0.32
C GLY A 260 0.67 -8.38 0.56
N ARG A 261 -0.60 -8.64 0.21
CA ARG A 261 -1.77 -8.19 0.98
C ARG A 261 -1.78 -8.76 2.40
N ALA A 262 -1.61 -10.08 2.55
CA ALA A 262 -1.59 -10.70 3.89
C ALA A 262 -0.43 -10.17 4.74
N ALA A 263 0.75 -9.98 4.12
CA ALA A 263 1.94 -9.48 4.78
C ALA A 263 1.79 -8.01 5.26
N VAL A 264 1.12 -7.15 4.49
CA VAL A 264 0.88 -5.76 4.91
C VAL A 264 -0.22 -5.66 5.96
N GLU A 265 -1.25 -6.50 5.88
CA GLU A 265 -2.32 -6.57 6.89
C GLU A 265 -1.76 -7.01 8.26
N GLN A 266 -0.89 -8.02 8.29
CA GLN A 266 -0.23 -8.44 9.53
C GLN A 266 0.58 -7.30 10.16
N ARG A 267 1.26 -6.49 9.34
CA ARG A 267 2.06 -5.35 9.83
C ARG A 267 1.19 -4.22 10.37
N LEU A 268 0.10 -3.89 9.67
CA LEU A 268 -0.86 -2.90 10.15
C LEU A 268 -1.51 -3.36 11.47
N ALA A 269 -1.86 -4.64 11.59
CA ALA A 269 -2.36 -5.22 12.83
C ALA A 269 -1.35 -5.05 13.97
N ALA A 270 -0.08 -5.42 13.75
CA ALA A 270 0.98 -5.23 14.74
C ALA A 270 1.17 -3.76 15.15
N ALA A 271 1.00 -2.80 14.23
CA ALA A 271 1.06 -1.38 14.56
C ALA A 271 -0.09 -0.93 15.48
N LYS A 272 -1.28 -1.52 15.30
CA LYS A 272 -2.49 -1.22 16.06
C LYS A 272 -2.61 -1.97 17.39
N GLU A 273 -1.87 -3.07 17.57
CA GLU A 273 -1.82 -3.84 18.82
C GLU A 273 -1.05 -3.11 19.92
N VAL A 274 -0.08 -2.26 19.56
CA VAL A 274 0.69 -1.48 20.54
C VAL A 274 -0.19 -0.38 21.16
N PRO A 275 -0.26 -0.29 22.50
CA PRO A 275 -0.99 0.79 23.17
C PRO A 275 -0.56 2.18 22.67
N GLY A 276 -1.54 3.04 22.41
CA GLY A 276 -1.34 4.36 21.84
C GLY A 276 -1.42 4.41 20.30
N LYS A 277 -1.25 3.28 19.60
CA LYS A 277 -1.30 3.19 18.13
C LYS A 277 -0.40 4.27 17.50
N ASP A 278 -0.83 4.92 16.42
CA ASP A 278 -0.11 5.99 15.71
C ASP A 278 1.34 5.62 15.37
N ARG A 279 1.49 4.44 14.75
CA ARG A 279 2.78 3.78 14.52
C ARG A 279 2.82 3.15 13.14
N VAL A 280 4.04 2.86 12.70
CA VAL A 280 4.29 2.11 11.48
C VAL A 280 5.06 0.84 11.78
N THR A 281 4.60 -0.28 11.23
CA THR A 281 5.33 -1.55 11.25
C THR A 281 5.96 -1.82 9.90
N SER A 282 7.27 -1.94 9.86
CA SER A 282 8.04 -2.23 8.64
C SER A 282 9.39 -2.84 8.98
N LEU A 283 9.98 -3.62 8.06
CA LEU A 283 11.27 -4.30 8.25
C LEU A 283 11.43 -5.02 9.61
N GLY A 284 10.35 -5.60 10.13
CA GLY A 284 10.36 -6.38 11.38
C GLY A 284 10.36 -5.56 12.68
N VAL A 285 10.14 -4.25 12.61
CA VAL A 285 10.01 -3.37 13.79
C VAL A 285 8.74 -2.53 13.70
N THR A 286 8.19 -2.17 14.88
CA THR A 286 7.03 -1.27 15.02
C THR A 286 7.50 -0.01 15.73
N LEU A 287 7.39 1.14 15.04
CA LEU A 287 7.98 2.40 15.49
C LEU A 287 6.92 3.51 15.57
N PRO A 288 6.98 4.39 16.57
CA PRO A 288 6.33 5.70 16.50
C PRO A 288 6.81 6.45 15.26
N TRP A 289 5.95 7.30 14.68
CA TRP A 289 6.33 8.09 13.51
C TRP A 289 7.61 8.94 13.68
N PRO A 290 7.86 9.61 14.83
CA PRO A 290 9.12 10.34 15.03
C PRO A 290 10.36 9.44 15.01
N GLU A 291 10.27 8.22 15.58
CA GLU A 291 11.38 7.26 15.53
C GLU A 291 11.55 6.67 14.13
N PHE A 292 10.45 6.43 13.40
CA PHE A 292 10.51 5.97 12.02
C PHE A 292 11.20 6.99 11.11
N GLU A 293 10.89 8.28 11.26
CA GLU A 293 11.56 9.37 10.53
C GLU A 293 13.07 9.39 10.84
N GLN A 294 13.45 9.34 12.12
CA GLN A 294 14.85 9.28 12.52
C GLN A 294 15.57 8.04 11.96
N ALA A 295 14.91 6.87 12.04
CA ALA A 295 15.45 5.62 11.53
C ALA A 295 15.65 5.68 10.02
N LEU A 296 14.69 6.24 9.27
CA LEU A 296 14.77 6.38 7.82
C LEU A 296 15.89 7.35 7.40
N THR A 297 16.05 8.48 8.09
CA THR A 297 17.15 9.42 7.84
C THR A 297 18.51 8.76 8.07
N GLN A 298 18.69 8.06 9.19
CA GLN A 298 19.94 7.35 9.47
C GLN A 298 20.17 6.19 8.49
N ALA A 299 19.12 5.47 8.08
CA ALA A 299 19.21 4.41 7.09
C ALA A 299 19.66 4.93 5.72
N LYS A 300 19.15 6.10 5.29
CA LYS A 300 19.58 6.78 4.06
C LYS A 300 21.04 7.23 4.16
N GLN A 301 21.47 7.77 5.30
CA GLN A 301 22.87 8.13 5.51
C GLN A 301 23.80 6.90 5.47
N LEU A 302 23.40 5.80 6.12
CA LEU A 302 24.13 4.53 6.09
C LEU A 302 24.21 3.96 4.66
N ALA A 303 23.12 4.11 3.89
CA ALA A 303 23.11 3.72 2.49
C ALA A 303 24.09 4.54 1.65
N ALA A 304 24.12 5.87 1.85
CA ALA A 304 25.04 6.77 1.15
C ALA A 304 26.51 6.46 1.49
N TRP A 305 26.83 6.20 2.76
CA TRP A 305 28.19 5.77 3.15
C TRP A 305 28.59 4.45 2.50
N THR A 306 27.64 3.55 2.29
CA THR A 306 27.90 2.27 1.62
C THR A 306 28.16 2.48 0.12
N GLU A 307 27.36 3.31 -0.53
CA GLU A 307 27.51 3.65 -1.95
C GLU A 307 28.85 4.34 -2.24
N GLN A 308 29.27 5.23 -1.35
CA GLN A 308 30.55 5.96 -1.43
C GLN A 308 31.76 5.09 -1.05
N GLY A 309 31.56 3.83 -0.66
CA GLY A 309 32.64 2.93 -0.24
C GLY A 309 33.27 3.27 1.11
N ILE A 310 32.67 4.16 1.89
CA ILE A 310 33.08 4.47 3.27
C ILE A 310 32.82 3.25 4.18
N ILE A 311 31.67 2.60 3.98
CA ILE A 311 31.31 1.33 4.60
C ILE A 311 31.23 0.26 3.51
N GLY A 312 32.01 -0.81 3.65
CA GLY A 312 31.95 -1.95 2.75
C GLY A 312 30.70 -2.81 2.96
N ALA A 313 30.24 -3.49 1.90
CA ALA A 313 29.09 -4.39 1.98
C ALA A 313 29.21 -5.48 3.06
N SER A 314 30.43 -5.95 3.35
CA SER A 314 30.67 -6.92 4.42
C SER A 314 30.47 -6.32 5.82
N GLN A 315 30.90 -5.07 6.05
CA GLN A 315 30.67 -4.35 7.30
C GLN A 315 29.16 -4.13 7.51
N LEU A 316 28.45 -3.71 6.46
CA LEU A 316 27.00 -3.51 6.51
C LEU A 316 26.24 -4.80 6.85
N ARG A 317 26.61 -5.94 6.25
CA ARG A 317 26.01 -7.24 6.57
C ARG A 317 26.30 -7.68 8.01
N ARG A 318 27.50 -7.41 8.52
CA ARG A 318 27.84 -7.69 9.94
C ARG A 318 27.02 -6.81 10.88
N LEU A 319 26.88 -5.52 10.59
CA LEU A 319 26.01 -4.63 11.37
C LEU A 319 24.56 -5.12 11.40
N TYR A 320 24.02 -5.60 10.27
CA TYR A 320 22.69 -6.20 10.24
C TYR A 320 22.61 -7.44 11.14
N HIS A 321 23.61 -8.34 11.06
CA HIS A 321 23.67 -9.51 11.93
C HIS A 321 23.72 -9.12 13.42
N TYR A 322 24.54 -8.12 13.79
CA TYR A 322 24.59 -7.60 15.15
C TYR A 322 23.24 -7.02 15.59
N GLY A 323 22.59 -6.22 14.72
CA GLY A 323 21.25 -5.70 14.96
C GLY A 323 20.21 -6.79 15.23
N GLN A 324 20.26 -7.90 14.49
CA GLN A 324 19.36 -9.04 14.72
C GLN A 324 19.58 -9.70 16.09
N ILE A 325 20.84 -9.84 16.53
CA ILE A 325 21.15 -10.40 17.85
C ILE A 325 20.67 -9.45 18.96
N LEU A 326 20.92 -8.15 18.80
CA LEU A 326 20.50 -7.13 19.77
C LEU A 326 18.97 -7.02 19.86
N GLN A 327 18.27 -7.12 18.74
CA GLN A 327 16.80 -7.17 18.73
C GLN A 327 16.28 -8.40 19.47
N ARG A 328 16.88 -9.59 19.27
CA ARG A 328 16.54 -10.80 20.04
C ARG A 328 16.83 -10.65 21.52
N PHE A 329 17.91 -9.96 21.89
CA PHE A 329 18.20 -9.64 23.29
C PHE A 329 17.08 -8.80 23.90
N GLN A 330 16.63 -7.73 23.22
CA GLN A 330 15.53 -6.90 23.71
C GLN A 330 14.21 -7.67 23.86
N GLN A 331 13.95 -8.64 22.97
CA GLN A 331 12.75 -9.47 23.03
C GLN A 331 12.78 -10.55 24.12
N THR A 332 13.94 -11.12 24.41
CA THR A 332 14.08 -12.31 25.27
C THR A 332 14.70 -12.03 26.64
N GLY A 333 15.41 -10.92 26.79
CA GLY A 333 16.22 -10.62 27.98
C GLY A 333 17.44 -11.54 28.16
N ASN A 334 17.76 -12.40 27.18
CA ASN A 334 18.86 -13.36 27.31
C ASN A 334 20.23 -12.66 27.24
N THR A 335 20.85 -12.46 28.40
CA THR A 335 22.15 -11.79 28.55
C THR A 335 23.29 -12.48 27.81
N GLY A 336 23.20 -13.77 27.50
CA GLY A 336 24.19 -14.47 26.68
C GLY A 336 24.35 -13.88 25.27
N LEU A 337 23.30 -13.22 24.75
CA LEU A 337 23.34 -12.52 23.46
C LEU A 337 24.21 -11.26 23.49
N LEU A 338 24.49 -10.68 24.67
CA LEU A 338 25.37 -9.51 24.82
C LEU A 338 26.84 -9.84 24.52
N THR A 339 27.19 -11.12 24.36
CA THR A 339 28.51 -11.53 23.81
C THR A 339 28.77 -10.96 22.41
N VAL A 340 27.74 -10.48 21.71
CA VAL A 340 27.89 -9.74 20.45
C VAL A 340 28.62 -8.40 20.64
N ILE A 341 28.50 -7.75 21.80
CA ILE A 341 29.12 -6.43 22.06
C ILE A 341 30.66 -6.47 21.96
N PRO A 342 31.40 -7.35 22.67
CA PRO A 342 32.84 -7.44 22.50
C PRO A 342 33.25 -7.85 21.07
N GLN A 343 32.41 -8.64 20.36
CA GLN A 343 32.65 -8.96 18.95
C GLN A 343 32.53 -7.73 18.04
N MET A 344 31.53 -6.87 18.27
CA MET A 344 31.35 -5.60 17.57
C MET A 344 32.55 -4.69 17.80
N ILE A 345 32.97 -4.50 19.06
CA ILE A 345 34.13 -3.66 19.40
C ILE A 345 35.37 -4.15 18.66
N TYR A 346 35.65 -5.46 18.72
CA TYR A 346 36.79 -6.06 18.01
C TYR A 346 36.70 -5.86 16.49
N ASP A 347 35.52 -6.11 15.89
CA ASP A 347 35.29 -5.89 14.46
C ASP A 347 35.52 -4.43 14.05
N PHE A 348 35.02 -3.48 14.84
CA PHE A 348 35.16 -2.05 14.56
C PHE A 348 36.59 -1.57 14.68
N THR A 349 37.35 -2.05 15.69
CA THR A 349 38.77 -1.74 15.81
C THR A 349 39.59 -2.32 14.66
N ARG A 350 39.30 -3.56 14.25
CA ARG A 350 40.11 -4.29 13.27
C ARG A 350 39.78 -3.94 11.82
N ASN A 351 38.50 -3.74 11.50
CA ASN A 351 38.02 -3.73 10.12
C ASN A 351 37.47 -2.37 9.68
N TRP A 352 37.34 -1.37 10.54
CA TRP A 352 36.84 -0.03 10.18
C TRP A 352 37.96 1.00 10.13
N GLN A 353 38.11 1.62 8.96
CA GLN A 353 39.06 2.71 8.73
C GLN A 353 38.57 4.01 9.38
N ASP A 354 39.49 4.89 9.70
CA ASP A 354 39.27 6.21 10.30
C ASP A 354 40.18 7.28 9.70
N LYS A 355 40.56 7.09 8.43
CA LYS A 355 41.48 7.98 7.71
C LYS A 355 40.79 9.27 7.29
N SER A 356 39.60 9.19 6.69
CA SER A 356 38.79 10.35 6.31
C SER A 356 37.84 10.78 7.44
N GLU A 357 37.34 12.01 7.36
CA GLU A 357 36.34 12.52 8.30
C GLU A 357 35.05 11.68 8.26
N ASP A 358 34.57 11.34 7.06
CA ASP A 358 33.36 10.51 6.92
C ASP A 358 33.55 9.09 7.46
N GLN A 359 34.74 8.50 7.30
CA GLN A 359 35.08 7.22 7.91
C GLN A 359 35.05 7.29 9.45
N ARG A 360 35.56 8.38 10.04
CA ARG A 360 35.47 8.61 11.49
C ARG A 360 34.03 8.77 11.94
N ARG A 361 33.22 9.55 11.22
CA ARG A 361 31.79 9.74 11.51
C ARG A 361 31.03 8.41 11.44
N ALA A 362 31.23 7.62 10.38
CA ALA A 362 30.63 6.31 10.20
C ALA A 362 31.03 5.34 11.33
N LYS A 363 32.32 5.30 11.70
CA LYS A 363 32.84 4.47 12.79
C LYS A 363 32.28 4.89 14.15
N GLN A 364 32.21 6.19 14.43
CA GLN A 364 31.59 6.73 15.66
C GLN A 364 30.11 6.38 15.75
N TRP A 365 29.37 6.54 14.66
CA TRP A 365 27.96 6.14 14.57
C TRP A 365 27.78 4.65 14.87
N ALA A 366 28.56 3.78 14.24
CA ALA A 366 28.49 2.33 14.49
C ALA A 366 28.89 1.97 15.93
N HIS A 367 29.91 2.64 16.47
CA HIS A 367 30.40 2.39 17.83
C HIS A 367 29.37 2.77 18.91
N ALA A 368 28.46 3.71 18.64
CA ALA A 368 27.39 4.07 19.59
C ALA A 368 26.48 2.86 19.93
N PHE A 369 26.30 1.94 18.97
CA PHE A 369 25.51 0.70 19.15
C PHE A 369 26.24 -0.40 19.93
N THR A 370 27.50 -0.18 20.35
CA THR A 370 28.19 -1.08 21.29
C THR A 370 27.73 -0.89 22.74
N ASN A 371 26.98 0.18 23.03
CA ASN A 371 26.29 0.35 24.31
C ASN A 371 24.92 -0.35 24.25
N PRO A 372 24.66 -1.43 25.03
CA PRO A 372 23.37 -2.09 25.06
C PRO A 372 22.21 -1.20 25.54
N GLU A 373 22.51 -0.10 26.24
CA GLU A 373 21.55 0.90 26.69
C GLU A 373 21.31 2.02 25.66
N HIS A 374 21.92 1.94 24.47
CA HIS A 374 21.73 2.95 23.44
C HIS A 374 20.24 3.05 23.06
N PRO A 375 19.63 4.25 23.10
CA PRO A 375 18.18 4.41 22.99
C PRO A 375 17.62 3.98 21.63
N GLN A 376 18.46 3.94 20.59
CA GLN A 376 18.07 3.55 19.24
C GLN A 376 18.55 2.15 18.85
N ILE A 377 19.02 1.32 19.80
CA ILE A 377 19.61 0.02 19.48
C ILE A 377 18.63 -0.92 18.75
N HIS A 378 17.33 -0.80 19.03
CA HIS A 378 16.26 -1.54 18.31
C HIS A 378 16.13 -1.14 16.84
N LEU A 379 16.63 0.04 16.46
CA LEU A 379 16.58 0.54 15.08
C LEU A 379 17.69 -0.04 14.20
N LEU A 380 18.74 -0.63 14.79
CA LEU A 380 19.93 -1.04 14.03
C LEU A 380 19.60 -2.04 12.91
N GLY A 381 18.73 -3.02 13.22
CA GLY A 381 18.24 -3.98 12.23
C GLY A 381 17.49 -3.32 11.08
N PHE A 382 16.60 -2.38 11.37
CA PHE A 382 15.85 -1.61 10.37
C PHE A 382 16.80 -0.81 9.47
N MET A 383 17.70 -0.02 10.07
CA MET A 383 18.59 0.89 9.34
C MET A 383 19.52 0.14 8.39
N THR A 384 20.10 -0.96 8.89
CA THR A 384 21.01 -1.80 8.10
C THR A 384 20.27 -2.59 7.03
N GLN A 385 19.07 -3.12 7.30
CA GLN A 385 18.27 -3.81 6.30
C GLN A 385 17.85 -2.88 5.16
N TYR A 386 17.38 -1.67 5.48
CA TYR A 386 17.07 -0.64 4.49
C TYR A 386 18.31 -0.31 3.64
N ALA A 387 19.46 -0.05 4.27
CA ALA A 387 20.69 0.27 3.56
C ALA A 387 21.19 -0.90 2.67
N ILE A 388 21.00 -2.15 3.09
CA ILE A 388 21.30 -3.34 2.29
C ILE A 388 20.42 -3.36 1.03
N TYR A 389 19.12 -3.13 1.16
CA TYR A 389 18.23 -3.08 0.00
C TYR A 389 18.56 -1.90 -0.90
N LYS A 390 18.89 -0.74 -0.33
CA LYS A 390 19.29 0.44 -1.10
C LYS A 390 20.55 0.23 -1.95
N ASN A 391 21.53 -0.48 -1.41
CA ASN A 391 22.81 -0.73 -2.09
C ASN A 391 22.84 -2.03 -2.91
N ARG A 392 21.73 -2.77 -2.97
CA ARG A 392 21.65 -3.98 -3.78
C ARG A 392 21.36 -3.57 -5.22
N LYS A 393 22.40 -3.56 -6.06
CA LYS A 393 22.24 -3.38 -7.51
C LYS A 393 21.44 -4.57 -8.07
N GLY A 394 20.43 -4.25 -8.88
CA GLY A 394 19.58 -5.19 -9.61
C GLY A 394 20.37 -6.07 -10.56
#